data_AF-A0A2D5ESV9-F1
#
_entry.id   AF-A0A2D5ESV9-F1
#
_cell.length_a   1.000
_cell.length_b   1.000
_cell.length_c   1.000
_cell.angle_alpha   90.00
_cell.angle_beta   90.00
_cell.angle_gamma   90.00
#
_symmetry.space_group_name_H-M   'P 1'
#
loop_
_entity.id
_entity.type
_entity.pdbx_description
1 polymer ?
#
loop_
_entity_poly.entity_id
_entity_poly.type
_entity_poly.pdbx_seq_one_letter_code
_entity_poly.pdbx_strand_id
1 'polypeptide(L)'
;MEEGVDGVRIMTVHKAKGLEFPVVVLCDPMAKESFGRPSRWVDGPRRLWATALGGALPAELSDHAEQVLEADVAERVRLLYVAATRARDLLVVPACGDGPIEGSWQRALGPMLFPPREKRQAPTAAAGCPAFEGDDTVFERPSRLEGQLLDGRLVPMRPGAHAVAEGVEVVWWDPKALELDVGPVPGLRRQGLLDRKGAGRPDGERYHQAWVEARERLLERAAAPTLPVRSVTEAALEGVPVGRGVSVARTGAWTEGRPTGARFGTLVHAVLADVPFDAEDEVVRGLAQTQGRLLGASAEEVEAAVEAVRGALGHPLLRRAAEATRCRRETPVHHRLEDGSVVEGVVDLAFEEADPFGEARWTVVDFKTDLGAGAPDEYVVQVELYAAAIEAATGTPADGVLLAV
;
A
#
# COMPACT_ATOMS: atom_id res chain seq x y z
N MET A 1 15.06 -7.39 26.11
CA MET A 1 13.80 -7.70 26.82
C MET A 1 13.42 -9.10 26.38
N GLU A 2 13.30 -10.03 27.33
CA GLU A 2 13.26 -11.47 27.07
C GLU A 2 12.05 -11.89 26.21
N GLU A 3 12.35 -12.53 25.08
CA GLU A 3 11.41 -13.39 24.36
C GLU A 3 11.09 -14.60 25.24
N GLY A 4 9.91 -14.65 25.86
CA GLY A 4 9.49 -15.84 26.63
C GLY A 4 8.48 -15.62 27.75
N VAL A 5 8.11 -14.38 28.09
CA VAL A 5 7.08 -14.15 29.11
C VAL A 5 5.69 -14.15 28.46
N ASP A 6 4.90 -15.20 28.78
CA ASP A 6 3.47 -15.27 28.50
C ASP A 6 2.73 -14.23 29.34
N GLY A 7 2.36 -13.10 28.72
CA GLY A 7 1.68 -12.01 29.40
C GLY A 7 1.19 -10.90 28.47
N VAL A 8 0.36 -10.01 29.03
CA VAL A 8 -0.15 -8.83 28.32
C VAL A 8 0.96 -7.79 28.21
N ARG A 9 1.24 -7.34 26.98
CA ARG A 9 2.25 -6.30 26.70
C ARG A 9 1.56 -5.00 26.33
N ILE A 10 1.79 -3.95 27.10
CA ILE A 10 1.30 -2.59 26.80
C ILE A 10 2.40 -1.85 26.04
N MET A 11 2.07 -1.33 24.87
CA MET A 11 3.00 -0.54 24.05
C MET A 11 2.26 0.53 23.25
N THR A 12 2.99 1.56 22.84
CA THR A 12 2.46 2.60 21.95
C THR A 12 2.32 2.07 20.53
N VAL A 13 1.35 2.58 19.76
CA VAL A 13 1.13 2.22 18.34
C VAL A 13 2.42 2.33 17.51
N HIS A 14 3.20 3.39 17.69
CA HIS A 14 4.47 3.60 17.01
C HIS A 14 5.49 2.47 17.26
N LYS A 15 5.58 1.97 18.50
CA LYS A 15 6.46 0.85 18.86
C LYS A 15 5.97 -0.50 18.32
N ALA A 16 4.68 -0.61 18.00
CA ALA A 16 4.12 -1.83 17.43
C ALA A 16 4.30 -1.91 15.90
N LYS A 17 4.72 -0.84 15.24
CA LYS A 17 4.92 -0.81 13.78
C LYS A 17 5.90 -1.90 13.35
N GLY A 18 5.49 -2.74 12.40
CA GLY A 18 6.29 -3.86 11.90
C GLY A 18 6.26 -5.11 12.78
N LEU A 19 5.53 -5.10 13.90
CA LEU A 19 5.26 -6.27 14.73
C LEU A 19 3.85 -6.80 14.50
N GLU A 20 3.59 -8.04 14.89
CA GLU A 20 2.26 -8.65 14.87
C GLU A 20 2.06 -9.48 16.14
N PHE A 21 0.81 -9.58 16.59
CA PHE A 21 0.44 -10.32 17.79
C PHE A 21 -0.81 -11.18 17.52
N PRO A 22 -0.92 -12.37 18.13
CA PRO A 22 -2.12 -13.21 18.00
C PRO A 22 -3.40 -12.45 18.36
N VAL A 23 -3.36 -11.73 19.49
CA VAL A 23 -4.47 -10.93 20.01
C VAL A 23 -4.01 -9.51 20.26
N VAL A 24 -4.76 -8.53 19.78
CA VAL A 24 -4.52 -7.11 20.06
C VAL A 24 -5.77 -6.50 20.70
N VAL A 25 -5.57 -5.79 21.80
CA VAL A 25 -6.63 -5.00 22.46
C VAL A 25 -6.29 -3.53 22.24
N LEU A 26 -7.20 -2.77 21.63
CA LEU A 26 -7.02 -1.33 21.50
C LEU A 26 -7.22 -0.66 22.86
N CYS A 27 -6.28 0.20 23.25
CA CYS A 27 -6.41 1.00 24.46
C CYS A 27 -7.08 2.33 24.14
N ASP A 28 -8.20 2.61 24.81
CA ASP A 28 -8.97 3.86 24.72
C ASP A 28 -9.29 4.33 23.27
N PRO A 29 -9.92 3.48 22.43
CA PRO A 29 -10.31 3.87 21.08
C PRO A 29 -11.48 4.90 21.07
N MET A 30 -12.11 5.15 22.22
CA MET A 30 -13.17 6.14 22.37
C MET A 30 -12.66 7.57 22.62
N ALA A 31 -11.35 7.75 22.80
CA ALA A 31 -10.71 9.06 22.89
C ALA A 31 -10.98 9.91 21.64
N LYS A 32 -10.99 11.24 21.79
CA LYS A 32 -11.25 12.16 20.68
C LYS A 32 -10.24 11.99 19.55
N GLU A 33 -10.74 11.94 18.31
CA GLU A 33 -9.96 11.87 17.07
C GLU A 33 -9.34 13.20 16.68
N SER A 34 -9.69 14.31 17.32
CA SER A 34 -8.92 15.56 17.24
C SER A 34 -9.12 16.36 18.52
N PHE A 35 -8.08 17.10 18.92
CA PHE A 35 -8.20 18.03 20.04
C PHE A 35 -8.73 19.41 19.62
N GLY A 36 -9.16 19.58 18.36
CA GLY A 36 -9.67 20.85 17.82
C GLY A 36 -8.63 21.98 17.80
N ARG A 37 -7.38 21.66 18.17
CA ARG A 37 -6.22 22.55 18.13
C ARG A 37 -5.20 21.95 17.16
N PRO A 38 -4.68 22.74 16.21
CA PRO A 38 -3.71 22.27 15.23
C PRO A 38 -2.39 21.89 15.92
N SER A 39 -1.80 20.76 15.54
CA SER A 39 -0.59 20.23 16.18
C SER A 39 0.67 21.03 15.83
N ARG A 40 1.03 21.12 14.55
CA ARG A 40 2.19 21.84 14.03
C ARG A 40 2.05 22.14 12.54
N TRP A 41 2.70 23.21 12.10
CA TRP A 41 2.87 23.56 10.70
C TRP A 41 4.35 23.50 10.32
N VAL A 42 4.67 22.89 9.18
CA VAL A 42 6.03 22.75 8.68
C VAL A 42 6.08 23.25 7.24
N ASP A 43 6.91 24.25 6.98
CA ASP A 43 7.16 24.80 5.65
C ASP A 43 8.65 24.61 5.33
N GLY A 44 8.93 23.60 4.50
CA GLY A 44 10.28 23.21 4.09
C GLY A 44 11.03 24.32 3.34
N PRO A 45 10.45 24.92 2.28
CA PRO A 45 11.06 26.04 1.56
C PRO A 45 11.43 27.22 2.46
N ARG A 46 10.58 27.60 3.41
CA ARG A 46 10.84 28.68 4.38
C ARG A 46 11.67 28.24 5.59
N ARG A 47 12.00 26.95 5.70
CA ARG A 47 12.65 26.33 6.88
C ARG A 47 11.94 26.67 8.18
N LEU A 48 10.61 26.71 8.14
CA LEU A 48 9.76 27.11 9.26
C LEU A 48 9.14 25.87 9.92
N TRP A 49 9.18 25.87 11.25
CA TRP A 49 8.43 24.95 12.10
C TRP A 49 7.65 25.77 13.12
N ALA A 50 6.33 25.75 13.03
CA ALA A 50 5.44 26.49 13.93
C ALA A 50 4.62 25.50 14.78
N THR A 51 4.68 25.65 16.10
CA THR A 51 3.91 24.86 17.06
C THR A 51 3.37 25.77 18.15
N ALA A 52 2.30 25.35 18.81
CA ALA A 52 1.79 26.06 19.97
C ALA A 52 2.73 25.92 21.18
N LEU A 53 3.05 27.03 21.84
CA LEU A 53 3.88 27.06 23.06
C LEU A 53 3.12 27.77 24.17
N GLY A 54 2.99 27.12 25.34
CA GLY A 54 2.25 27.71 26.47
C GLY A 54 0.78 28.04 26.17
N GLY A 55 0.18 27.38 25.17
CA GLY A 55 -1.18 27.65 24.71
C GLY A 55 -1.31 28.83 23.73
N ALA A 56 -0.23 29.54 23.41
CA ALA A 56 -0.19 30.54 22.36
C ALA A 56 0.02 29.87 20.99
N LEU A 57 -0.85 30.18 20.02
CA LEU A 57 -0.72 29.72 18.64
C LEU A 57 0.01 30.79 17.81
N PRO A 58 1.13 30.47 17.15
CA PRO A 58 1.77 31.35 16.18
C PRO A 58 0.83 31.69 15.01
N ALA A 59 1.01 32.86 14.39
CA ALA A 59 0.19 33.30 13.27
C ALA A 59 0.25 32.31 12.10
N GLU A 60 1.44 31.80 11.78
CA GLU A 60 1.65 30.85 10.70
C GLU A 60 0.91 29.52 10.93
N LEU A 61 0.78 29.08 12.19
CA LEU A 61 -0.01 27.90 12.55
C LEU A 61 -1.51 28.21 12.51
N SER A 62 -1.90 29.42 12.92
CA SER A 62 -3.29 29.88 12.88
C SER A 62 -3.82 30.00 11.46
N ASP A 63 -3.01 30.54 10.55
CA ASP A 63 -3.36 30.73 9.14
C ASP A 63 -3.56 29.40 8.40
N HIS A 64 -2.91 28.33 8.87
CA HIS A 64 -2.99 26.99 8.29
C HIS A 64 -3.75 26.00 9.18
N ALA A 65 -4.54 26.49 10.14
CA ALA A 65 -5.14 25.64 11.17
C ALA A 65 -6.06 24.54 10.59
N GLU A 66 -6.87 24.86 9.57
CA GLU A 66 -7.76 23.90 8.91
C GLU A 66 -6.98 22.75 8.26
N GLN A 67 -5.95 23.07 7.47
CA GLN A 67 -5.10 22.09 6.81
C GLN A 67 -4.37 21.18 7.82
N VAL A 68 -3.88 21.76 8.92
CA VAL A 68 -3.22 21.00 9.98
C VAL A 68 -4.21 20.08 10.69
N LEU A 69 -5.43 20.54 10.96
CA LEU A 69 -6.47 19.73 11.59
C LEU A 69 -6.88 18.55 10.69
N GLU A 70 -7.02 18.76 9.39
CA GLU A 70 -7.27 17.67 8.42
C GLU A 70 -6.11 16.67 8.40
N ALA A 71 -4.87 17.15 8.38
CA ALA A 71 -3.69 16.29 8.42
C ALA A 71 -3.59 15.49 9.74
N ASP A 72 -3.94 16.11 10.87
CA ASP A 72 -3.98 15.46 12.18
C ASP A 72 -5.04 14.34 12.25
N VAL A 73 -6.21 14.56 11.65
CA VAL A 73 -7.26 13.53 11.52
C VAL A 73 -6.75 12.38 10.64
N ALA A 74 -6.16 12.69 9.48
CA ALA A 74 -5.61 11.67 8.58
C ALA A 74 -4.51 10.84 9.27
N GLU A 75 -3.64 11.46 10.07
CA GLU A 75 -2.60 10.74 10.80
C GLU A 75 -3.18 9.79 11.85
N ARG A 76 -4.24 10.18 12.54
CA ARG A 76 -4.88 9.30 13.53
C ARG A 76 -5.58 8.11 12.88
N VAL A 77 -6.13 8.28 11.68
CA VAL A 77 -6.63 7.15 10.87
C VAL A 77 -5.48 6.19 10.53
N ARG A 78 -4.30 6.69 10.16
CA ARG A 78 -3.11 5.84 9.93
C ARG A 78 -2.67 5.12 11.20
N LEU A 79 -2.68 5.79 12.35
CA LEU A 79 -2.34 5.15 13.63
C LEU A 79 -3.33 4.05 13.99
N LEU A 80 -4.63 4.27 13.76
CA LEU A 80 -5.65 3.24 13.98
C LEU A 80 -5.43 2.04 13.06
N TYR A 81 -5.16 2.31 11.78
CA TYR A 81 -4.84 1.28 10.81
C TYR A 81 -3.62 0.45 11.27
N VAL A 82 -2.53 1.12 11.68
CA VAL A 82 -1.35 0.44 12.21
C VAL A 82 -1.74 -0.40 13.42
N ALA A 83 -2.46 0.17 14.41
CA ALA A 83 -2.85 -0.53 15.63
C ALA A 83 -3.73 -1.77 15.36
N ALA A 84 -4.77 -1.61 14.54
CA ALA A 84 -5.72 -2.67 14.19
C ALA A 84 -5.04 -3.81 13.40
N THR A 85 -4.18 -3.47 12.45
CA THR A 85 -3.45 -4.44 11.61
C THR A 85 -2.31 -5.14 12.34
N ARG A 86 -2.05 -4.83 13.62
CA ARG A 86 -1.12 -5.65 14.43
C ARG A 86 -1.78 -6.96 14.88
N ALA A 87 -3.11 -7.06 14.81
CA ALA A 87 -3.85 -8.27 15.16
C ALA A 87 -3.72 -9.30 14.05
N ARG A 88 -3.18 -10.48 14.37
CA ARG A 88 -3.12 -11.61 13.44
C ARG A 88 -4.38 -12.47 13.50
N ASP A 89 -4.85 -12.78 14.71
CA ASP A 89 -5.95 -13.72 14.91
C ASP A 89 -7.21 -13.03 15.49
N LEU A 90 -7.06 -12.11 16.45
CA LEU A 90 -8.18 -11.43 17.10
C LEU A 90 -7.88 -9.95 17.42
N LEU A 91 -8.78 -9.07 17.00
CA LEU A 91 -8.80 -7.66 17.39
C LEU A 91 -9.93 -7.42 18.40
N VAL A 92 -9.59 -6.90 19.57
CA VAL A 92 -10.54 -6.50 20.61
C VAL A 92 -10.61 -4.97 20.67
N VAL A 93 -11.81 -4.44 20.47
CA VAL A 93 -12.06 -3.00 20.44
C VAL A 93 -13.02 -2.64 21.57
N PRO A 94 -12.58 -1.90 22.60
CA PRO A 94 -13.50 -1.30 23.55
C PRO A 94 -14.48 -0.36 22.84
N ALA A 95 -15.78 -0.52 23.09
CA ALA A 95 -16.82 0.29 22.46
C ALA A 95 -18.03 0.45 23.41
N CYS A 96 -18.84 1.48 23.15
CA CYS A 96 -20.11 1.69 23.86
C CYS A 96 -21.27 1.06 23.09
N GLY A 97 -22.04 0.19 23.76
CA GLY A 97 -23.19 -0.50 23.15
C GLY A 97 -24.32 0.42 22.66
N ASP A 98 -24.41 1.65 23.17
CA ASP A 98 -25.44 2.61 22.75
C ASP A 98 -25.21 3.12 21.32
N GLY A 99 -23.97 3.07 20.84
CA GLY A 99 -23.62 3.44 19.47
C GLY A 99 -22.23 4.05 19.34
N PRO A 100 -21.85 4.40 18.10
CA PRO A 100 -20.58 5.05 17.84
C PRO A 100 -20.53 6.43 18.50
N ILE A 101 -19.40 6.75 19.11
CA ILE A 101 -19.14 8.09 19.65
C ILE A 101 -18.63 8.99 18.51
N GLU A 102 -19.32 10.08 18.24
CA GLU A 102 -18.87 11.03 17.22
C GLU A 102 -17.55 11.70 17.60
N GLY A 103 -16.69 11.94 16.61
CA GLY A 103 -15.39 12.56 16.81
C GLY A 103 -14.43 11.72 17.66
N SER A 104 -14.65 10.40 17.77
CA SER A 104 -13.77 9.48 18.49
C SER A 104 -12.89 8.67 17.54
N TRP A 105 -11.74 8.23 18.03
CA TRP A 105 -10.76 7.49 17.25
C TRP A 105 -11.35 6.20 16.64
N GLN A 106 -12.28 5.52 17.33
CA GLN A 106 -13.02 4.35 16.86
C GLN A 106 -13.96 4.61 15.67
N ARG A 107 -14.24 5.87 15.30
CA ARG A 107 -15.20 6.23 14.25
C ARG A 107 -14.94 5.46 12.96
N ALA A 108 -13.68 5.32 12.56
CA ALA A 108 -13.32 4.62 11.33
C ALA A 108 -13.64 3.11 11.37
N LEU A 109 -13.74 2.50 12.55
CA LEU A 109 -14.20 1.11 12.72
C LEU A 109 -15.72 1.00 12.85
N GLY A 110 -16.44 2.11 13.00
CA GLY A 110 -17.87 2.12 13.27
C GLY A 110 -18.72 1.21 12.35
N PRO A 111 -18.54 1.26 11.01
CA PRO A 111 -19.27 0.40 10.09
C PRO A 111 -19.05 -1.11 10.30
N MET A 112 -17.91 -1.49 10.90
CA MET A 112 -17.55 -2.88 11.20
C MET A 112 -17.93 -3.32 12.62
N LEU A 113 -18.21 -2.36 13.53
CA LEU A 113 -18.58 -2.66 14.91
C LEU A 113 -20.10 -2.63 15.12
N PHE A 114 -20.79 -1.72 14.44
CA PHE A 114 -22.20 -1.42 14.69
C PHE A 114 -23.08 -1.79 13.49
N PRO A 115 -23.88 -2.87 13.56
CA PRO A 115 -24.89 -3.14 12.55
C PRO A 115 -26.01 -2.08 12.58
N PRO A 116 -26.84 -2.01 11.51
CA PRO A 116 -28.04 -1.16 11.49
C PRO A 116 -28.90 -1.34 12.74
N ARG A 117 -29.54 -0.25 13.20
CA ARG A 117 -30.26 -0.20 14.49
C ARG A 117 -31.28 -1.32 14.64
N GLU A 118 -31.93 -1.71 13.55
CA GLU A 118 -32.98 -2.74 13.50
C GLU A 118 -32.43 -4.15 13.79
N LYS A 119 -31.13 -4.38 13.58
CA LYS A 119 -30.47 -5.68 13.75
C LYS A 119 -29.79 -5.86 15.10
N ARG A 120 -29.58 -4.78 15.87
CA ARG A 120 -28.79 -4.78 17.12
C ARG A 120 -29.35 -5.68 18.23
N GLN A 121 -30.62 -6.05 18.14
CA GLN A 121 -31.34 -6.86 19.12
C GLN A 121 -31.52 -8.33 18.71
N ALA A 122 -31.01 -8.71 17.53
CA ALA A 122 -31.11 -10.06 16.97
C ALA A 122 -29.72 -10.70 16.78
N PRO A 123 -28.95 -10.92 17.87
CA PRO A 123 -27.67 -11.60 17.78
C PRO A 123 -27.85 -13.09 17.48
N THR A 124 -26.81 -13.70 16.93
CA THR A 124 -26.62 -15.15 16.87
C THR A 124 -25.66 -15.63 17.97
N ALA A 125 -25.60 -16.94 18.18
CA ALA A 125 -24.62 -17.52 19.10
C ALA A 125 -23.20 -17.31 18.55
N ALA A 126 -22.32 -16.76 19.39
CA ALA A 126 -20.91 -16.55 19.03
C ALA A 126 -20.11 -17.82 19.27
N ALA A 127 -19.43 -18.31 18.23
CA ALA A 127 -18.63 -19.52 18.32
C ALA A 127 -17.47 -19.35 19.32
N GLY A 128 -17.33 -20.27 20.27
CA GLY A 128 -16.26 -20.24 21.27
C GLY A 128 -16.48 -19.28 22.44
N CYS A 129 -17.61 -18.57 22.48
CA CYS A 129 -18.00 -17.72 23.62
C CYS A 129 -18.96 -18.46 24.58
N PRO A 130 -18.99 -18.09 25.88
CA PRO A 130 -20.02 -18.58 26.78
C PRO A 130 -21.41 -18.09 26.35
N ALA A 131 -22.46 -18.72 26.89
CA ALA A 131 -23.80 -18.20 26.72
C ALA A 131 -23.89 -16.79 27.34
N PHE A 132 -24.36 -15.82 26.57
CA PHE A 132 -24.63 -14.49 27.05
C PHE A 132 -26.09 -14.38 27.46
N GLU A 133 -26.33 -14.08 28.73
CA GLU A 133 -27.68 -14.00 29.31
C GLU A 133 -28.23 -12.57 29.28
N GLY A 134 -27.35 -11.57 29.22
CA GLY A 134 -27.70 -10.16 29.13
C GLY A 134 -28.37 -9.79 27.81
N ASP A 135 -29.21 -8.76 27.89
CA ASP A 135 -29.88 -8.10 26.77
C ASP A 135 -29.23 -6.77 26.37
N ASP A 136 -28.23 -6.32 27.14
CA ASP A 136 -27.57 -5.04 27.01
C ASP A 136 -26.07 -5.18 27.27
N THR A 137 -25.27 -4.59 26.39
CA THR A 137 -23.79 -4.57 26.48
C THR A 137 -23.27 -3.39 27.30
N VAL A 138 -24.13 -2.43 27.67
CA VAL A 138 -23.77 -1.31 28.54
C VAL A 138 -24.03 -1.68 29.99
N PHE A 139 -22.96 -1.78 30.77
CA PHE A 139 -23.02 -2.21 32.18
C PHE A 139 -23.72 -1.17 33.08
N GLU A 140 -23.40 0.11 32.92
CA GLU A 140 -23.93 1.20 33.73
C GLU A 140 -24.16 2.45 32.85
N ARG A 141 -25.31 3.12 33.01
CA ARG A 141 -25.62 4.40 32.34
C ARG A 141 -25.78 5.52 33.37
N PRO A 142 -25.31 6.74 33.08
CA PRO A 142 -25.59 7.91 33.93
C PRO A 142 -27.09 8.19 34.04
N SER A 143 -27.55 8.55 35.24
CA SER A 143 -28.96 8.85 35.54
C SER A 143 -29.61 9.95 34.67
N ARG A 144 -28.80 10.86 34.08
CA ARG A 144 -29.30 11.86 33.11
C ARG A 144 -29.78 11.25 31.78
N LEU A 145 -29.24 10.10 31.40
CA LEU A 145 -29.65 9.37 30.18
C LEU A 145 -30.87 8.49 30.46
N GLU A 146 -31.10 8.08 31.71
CA GLU A 146 -32.34 7.37 32.12
C GLU A 146 -33.59 8.27 31.96
N GLY A 147 -33.46 9.59 32.12
CA GLY A 147 -34.59 10.52 31.96
C GLY A 147 -35.03 10.79 30.51
N GLN A 148 -34.18 10.49 29.51
CA GLN A 148 -34.50 10.65 28.09
C GLN A 148 -35.21 9.42 27.49
N LEU A 149 -35.49 8.40 28.31
CA LEU A 149 -36.10 7.12 27.94
C LEU A 149 -37.59 7.19 27.54
N LEU A 150 -38.25 8.35 27.71
CA LEU A 150 -39.71 8.44 27.66
C LEU A 150 -40.33 8.56 26.26
N ASP A 151 -39.59 8.87 25.19
CA ASP A 151 -40.16 9.02 23.83
C ASP A 151 -39.24 8.64 22.64
N GLY A 152 -38.23 7.78 22.82
CA GLY A 152 -37.35 7.40 21.70
C GLY A 152 -36.34 6.32 22.05
N ARG A 153 -36.76 5.05 21.95
CA ARG A 153 -36.05 3.85 22.43
C ARG A 153 -34.56 3.84 22.05
N LEU A 154 -33.68 3.89 23.06
CA LEU A 154 -32.30 3.42 22.94
C LEU A 154 -32.35 1.96 22.47
N VAL A 155 -31.58 1.65 21.43
CA VAL A 155 -31.42 0.27 20.94
C VAL A 155 -29.94 -0.07 21.10
N PRO A 156 -29.52 -0.47 22.32
CA PRO A 156 -28.15 -0.86 22.55
C PRO A 156 -27.82 -2.13 21.78
N MET A 157 -26.53 -2.42 21.66
CA MET A 157 -26.07 -3.71 21.20
C MET A 157 -26.46 -4.77 22.24
N ARG A 158 -27.21 -5.78 21.79
CA ARG A 158 -27.43 -6.99 22.57
C ARG A 158 -26.18 -7.89 22.47
N PRO A 159 -25.69 -8.50 23.57
CA PRO A 159 -24.57 -9.42 23.53
C PRO A 159 -24.77 -10.58 22.55
N GLY A 160 -23.72 -10.97 21.86
CA GLY A 160 -23.71 -12.06 20.87
C GLY A 160 -23.05 -11.69 19.55
N ALA A 161 -23.09 -12.61 18.59
CA ALA A 161 -22.52 -12.41 17.27
C ALA A 161 -23.49 -11.61 16.39
N HIS A 162 -22.93 -10.65 15.64
CA HIS A 162 -23.65 -9.82 14.68
C HIS A 162 -22.91 -9.82 13.35
N ALA A 163 -23.64 -10.07 12.27
CA ALA A 163 -23.12 -9.85 10.92
C ALA A 163 -23.16 -8.35 10.59
N VAL A 164 -22.01 -7.78 10.23
CA VAL A 164 -21.88 -6.39 9.78
C VAL A 164 -21.66 -6.34 8.27
N ALA A 165 -21.38 -5.15 7.72
CA ALA A 165 -21.07 -5.01 6.31
C ALA A 165 -19.86 -5.88 5.89
N GLU A 166 -19.80 -6.23 4.61
CA GLU A 166 -18.67 -6.98 4.01
C GLU A 166 -18.47 -8.42 4.54
N GLY A 167 -19.48 -9.00 5.21
CA GLY A 167 -19.45 -10.39 5.65
C GLY A 167 -18.59 -10.64 6.89
N VAL A 168 -18.16 -9.58 7.57
CA VAL A 168 -17.44 -9.66 8.84
C VAL A 168 -18.44 -9.96 9.96
N GLU A 169 -18.06 -10.84 10.88
CA GLU A 169 -18.80 -11.11 12.12
C GLU A 169 -18.12 -10.38 13.28
N VAL A 170 -18.90 -9.66 14.08
CA VAL A 170 -18.43 -9.02 15.31
C VAL A 170 -19.18 -9.60 16.50
N VAL A 171 -18.43 -9.95 17.55
CA VAL A 171 -19.00 -10.45 18.80
C VAL A 171 -19.01 -9.35 19.84
N TRP A 172 -20.20 -9.03 20.33
CA TRP A 172 -20.39 -8.11 21.45
C TRP A 172 -20.48 -8.92 22.74
N TRP A 173 -19.57 -8.65 23.68
CA TRP A 173 -19.49 -9.40 24.93
C TRP A 173 -20.51 -8.90 25.95
N ASP A 174 -21.10 -9.83 26.70
CA ASP A 174 -21.89 -9.49 27.89
C ASP A 174 -20.96 -9.08 29.04
N PRO A 175 -21.01 -7.82 29.52
CA PRO A 175 -20.18 -7.39 30.64
C PRO A 175 -20.50 -8.15 31.94
N LYS A 176 -21.72 -8.69 32.09
CA LYS A 176 -22.13 -9.47 33.26
C LYS A 176 -21.54 -10.88 33.27
N ALA A 177 -21.02 -11.35 32.14
CA ALA A 177 -20.33 -12.65 32.06
C ALA A 177 -18.92 -12.61 32.67
N LEU A 178 -18.41 -11.42 33.02
CA LEU A 178 -17.12 -11.26 33.68
C LEU A 178 -17.31 -11.19 35.20
N GLU A 179 -16.58 -12.05 35.92
CA GLU A 179 -16.38 -11.87 37.36
C GLU A 179 -15.45 -10.66 37.56
N LEU A 180 -16.03 -9.55 38.02
CA LEU A 180 -15.29 -8.34 38.39
C LEU A 180 -14.80 -8.44 39.84
N ASP A 181 -13.87 -7.55 40.22
CA ASP A 181 -13.32 -7.45 41.58
C ASP A 181 -12.68 -8.74 42.12
N VAL A 182 -12.18 -9.59 41.22
CA VAL A 182 -11.40 -10.78 41.59
C VAL A 182 -10.12 -10.33 42.28
N GLY A 183 -9.99 -10.65 43.57
CA GLY A 183 -8.79 -10.36 44.35
C GLY A 183 -7.53 -10.95 43.69
N PRO A 184 -6.35 -10.33 43.86
CA PRO A 184 -5.12 -10.83 43.27
C PRO A 184 -4.86 -12.26 43.76
N VAL A 185 -4.96 -13.24 42.86
CA VAL A 185 -4.67 -14.64 43.16
C VAL A 185 -3.17 -14.78 43.42
N PRO A 186 -2.72 -15.17 44.63
CA PRO A 186 -1.31 -15.43 44.89
C PRO A 186 -0.89 -16.74 44.19
N GLY A 187 0.19 -16.71 43.39
CA GLY A 187 0.77 -17.90 42.75
C GLY A 187 0.53 -18.03 41.24
N LEU A 188 0.99 -19.13 40.63
CA LEU A 188 0.78 -19.43 39.20
C LEU A 188 -0.71 -19.68 38.93
N ARG A 189 -1.33 -18.81 38.12
CA ARG A 189 -2.79 -18.76 37.86
C ARG A 189 -3.43 -20.05 37.33
N ARG A 190 -2.67 -21.06 36.87
CA ARG A 190 -3.22 -22.33 36.34
C ARG A 190 -2.32 -23.54 36.63
N GLN A 191 -2.21 -23.93 37.91
CA GLN A 191 -1.57 -25.21 38.28
C GLN A 191 -2.27 -26.44 37.63
N GLY A 192 -3.59 -26.38 37.38
CA GLY A 192 -4.34 -27.47 36.75
C GLY A 192 -3.98 -27.75 35.28
N LEU A 193 -3.33 -26.81 34.58
CA LEU A 193 -2.81 -27.05 33.22
C LEU A 193 -1.47 -27.81 33.23
N LEU A 194 -0.79 -27.84 34.38
CA LEU A 194 0.44 -28.60 34.60
C LEU A 194 0.16 -30.01 35.16
N ASP A 195 -1.08 -30.30 35.51
CA ASP A 195 -1.46 -31.59 36.08
C ASP A 195 -1.64 -32.62 34.96
N ARG A 196 -0.56 -33.38 34.69
CA ARG A 196 -0.48 -34.46 33.69
C ARG A 196 -1.48 -35.61 33.91
N LYS A 197 -2.32 -35.55 34.95
CA LYS A 197 -3.27 -36.61 35.34
C LYS A 197 -4.68 -36.45 34.76
N GLY A 198 -5.00 -35.30 34.16
CA GLY A 198 -6.26 -35.15 33.42
C GLY A 198 -6.11 -35.74 32.03
N ALA A 199 -6.78 -36.87 31.74
CA ALA A 199 -7.00 -37.24 30.35
C ALA A 199 -7.67 -36.04 29.67
N GLY A 200 -6.98 -35.42 28.70
CA GLY A 200 -7.51 -34.28 27.97
C GLY A 200 -8.94 -34.59 27.53
N ARG A 201 -9.87 -33.63 27.70
CA ARG A 201 -11.24 -33.83 27.24
C ARG A 201 -11.18 -34.25 25.77
N PRO A 202 -11.72 -35.41 25.36
CA PRO A 202 -11.63 -35.94 23.98
C PRO A 202 -12.09 -34.93 22.92
N ASP A 203 -13.00 -34.04 23.31
CA ASP A 203 -13.51 -32.98 22.45
C ASP A 203 -12.45 -31.90 22.15
N GLY A 204 -11.53 -31.62 23.08
CA GLY A 204 -10.51 -30.58 22.92
C GLY A 204 -9.51 -30.90 21.81
N GLU A 205 -9.09 -32.16 21.69
CA GLU A 205 -8.22 -32.62 20.60
C GLU A 205 -8.96 -32.57 19.25
N ARG A 206 -10.24 -32.97 19.21
CA ARG A 206 -11.07 -32.84 18.00
C ARG A 206 -11.28 -31.39 17.58
N TYR A 207 -11.57 -30.49 18.53
CA TYR A 207 -11.74 -29.06 18.24
C TYR A 207 -10.43 -28.42 17.78
N HIS A 208 -9.32 -28.75 18.42
CA HIS A 208 -8.00 -28.28 18.00
C HIS A 208 -7.67 -28.77 16.60
N GLN A 209 -7.89 -30.06 16.31
CA GLN A 209 -7.64 -30.62 14.98
C GLN A 209 -8.53 -29.97 13.91
N ALA A 210 -9.82 -29.81 14.18
CA ALA A 210 -10.74 -29.13 13.27
C ALA A 210 -10.34 -27.66 13.01
N TRP A 211 -9.85 -26.97 14.04
CA TRP A 211 -9.32 -25.61 13.90
C TRP A 211 -8.03 -25.56 13.09
N VAL A 212 -7.08 -26.47 13.33
CA VAL A 212 -5.84 -26.60 12.54
C VAL A 212 -6.18 -26.80 11.06
N GLU A 213 -7.06 -27.74 10.75
CA GLU A 213 -7.49 -28.01 9.37
C GLU A 213 -8.22 -26.81 8.73
N ALA A 214 -9.07 -26.11 9.49
CA ALA A 214 -9.75 -24.91 8.99
C ALA A 214 -8.77 -23.78 8.71
N ARG A 215 -7.75 -23.61 9.56
CA ARG A 215 -6.68 -22.63 9.40
C ARG A 215 -5.80 -22.97 8.20
N GLU A 216 -5.43 -24.24 8.02
CA GLU A 216 -4.67 -24.69 6.85
C GLU A 216 -5.42 -24.41 5.54
N ARG A 217 -6.71 -24.76 5.47
CA ARG A 217 -7.57 -24.43 4.32
C ARG A 217 -7.68 -22.92 4.07
N LEU A 218 -7.74 -22.11 5.14
CA LEU A 218 -7.77 -20.66 5.01
C LEU A 218 -6.46 -20.14 4.43
N LEU A 219 -5.33 -20.60 4.95
CA LEU A 219 -4.00 -20.23 4.48
C LEU A 219 -3.79 -20.65 3.02
N GLU A 220 -4.19 -21.86 2.62
CA GLU A 220 -4.13 -22.31 1.22
C GLU A 220 -4.94 -21.41 0.28
N ARG A 221 -6.17 -21.04 0.66
CA ARG A 221 -7.00 -20.12 -0.14
C ARG A 221 -6.43 -18.71 -0.18
N ALA A 222 -5.90 -18.22 0.94
CA ALA A 222 -5.35 -16.87 1.07
C ALA A 222 -3.93 -16.74 0.50
N ALA A 223 -3.23 -17.84 0.29
CA ALA A 223 -1.88 -17.87 -0.29
C ALA A 223 -1.88 -17.64 -1.80
N ALA A 224 -3.02 -17.76 -2.48
CA ALA A 224 -3.13 -17.45 -3.90
C ALA A 224 -3.22 -15.92 -4.09
N PRO A 225 -2.25 -15.27 -4.75
CA PRO A 225 -2.32 -13.85 -5.04
C PRO A 225 -3.60 -13.52 -5.82
N THR A 226 -4.40 -12.59 -5.33
CA THR A 226 -5.65 -12.16 -6.00
C THR A 226 -5.37 -11.31 -7.24
N LEU A 227 -4.19 -10.70 -7.34
CA LEU A 227 -3.64 -10.05 -8.51
C LEU A 227 -2.15 -10.41 -8.61
N PRO A 228 -1.77 -11.40 -9.42
CA PRO A 228 -0.36 -11.65 -9.69
C PRO A 228 0.18 -10.49 -10.52
N VAL A 229 1.01 -9.65 -9.89
CA VAL A 229 1.75 -8.56 -10.53
C VAL A 229 3.18 -9.01 -10.75
N ARG A 230 3.69 -8.81 -11.96
CA ARG A 230 5.09 -9.06 -12.33
C ARG A 230 5.64 -7.88 -13.12
N SER A 231 6.95 -7.68 -13.07
CA SER A 231 7.57 -6.68 -13.93
C SER A 231 7.55 -7.11 -15.40
N VAL A 232 7.59 -6.16 -16.34
CA VAL A 232 7.72 -6.46 -17.78
C VAL A 232 9.01 -7.25 -18.06
N THR A 233 10.10 -6.96 -17.33
CA THR A 233 11.36 -7.71 -17.44
C THR A 233 11.19 -9.18 -17.03
N GLU A 234 10.50 -9.47 -15.93
CA GLU A 234 10.20 -10.85 -15.51
C GLU A 234 9.31 -11.56 -16.53
N ALA A 235 8.25 -10.91 -17.01
CA ALA A 235 7.36 -11.47 -18.02
C ALA A 235 8.08 -11.77 -19.35
N ALA A 236 9.05 -10.93 -19.71
CA ALA A 236 9.87 -11.12 -20.91
C ALA A 236 10.80 -12.32 -20.80
N LEU A 237 11.43 -12.53 -19.64
CA LEU A 237 12.29 -13.71 -19.38
C LEU A 237 11.50 -15.03 -19.40
N GLU A 238 10.22 -14.99 -19.05
CA GLU A 238 9.30 -16.14 -19.14
C GLU A 238 8.77 -16.38 -20.56
N GLY A 239 9.08 -15.50 -21.51
CA GLY A 239 8.74 -15.65 -22.92
C GLY A 239 7.26 -15.48 -23.22
N VAL A 240 6.54 -14.64 -22.47
CA VAL A 240 5.11 -14.34 -22.70
C VAL A 240 4.96 -13.69 -24.08
N PRO A 241 4.44 -14.40 -25.10
CA PRO A 241 4.47 -13.90 -26.47
C PRO A 241 3.29 -12.95 -26.70
N VAL A 242 3.55 -11.78 -27.29
CA VAL A 242 2.50 -10.86 -27.75
C VAL A 242 2.38 -10.90 -29.27
N GLY A 243 3.46 -11.32 -29.97
CA GLY A 243 3.45 -11.59 -31.41
C GLY A 243 3.44 -10.32 -32.26
N ARG A 244 4.16 -9.28 -31.84
CA ARG A 244 4.22 -7.97 -32.50
C ARG A 244 5.59 -7.76 -33.16
N GLY A 245 5.61 -7.19 -34.36
CA GLY A 245 6.88 -6.88 -35.02
C GLY A 245 7.64 -5.79 -34.27
N VAL A 246 8.81 -6.11 -33.70
CA VAL A 246 9.74 -5.13 -33.13
C VAL A 246 10.87 -4.87 -34.12
N SER A 247 11.12 -3.60 -34.44
CA SER A 247 12.24 -3.19 -35.28
C SER A 247 13.46 -2.82 -34.44
N VAL A 248 14.67 -3.02 -34.98
CA VAL A 248 15.93 -2.67 -34.30
C VAL A 248 16.62 -1.54 -35.05
N ALA A 249 16.85 -0.43 -34.37
CA ALA A 249 17.58 0.74 -34.86
C ALA A 249 18.91 0.92 -34.10
N ARG A 250 19.88 1.62 -34.71
CA ARG A 250 21.21 1.83 -34.12
C ARG A 250 21.72 3.25 -34.37
N THR A 251 22.25 3.89 -33.34
CA THR A 251 22.79 5.27 -33.39
C THR A 251 24.17 5.37 -34.04
N GLY A 252 24.90 4.25 -34.14
CA GLY A 252 26.29 4.22 -34.61
C GLY A 252 27.31 4.80 -33.60
N ALA A 253 26.87 5.18 -32.40
CA ALA A 253 27.71 5.78 -31.36
C ALA A 253 28.48 4.75 -30.49
N TRP A 254 28.35 3.46 -30.80
CA TRP A 254 29.10 2.42 -30.09
C TRP A 254 30.55 2.36 -30.59
N THR A 255 31.49 2.35 -29.64
CA THR A 255 32.93 2.22 -29.90
C THR A 255 33.54 1.10 -29.07
N GLU A 256 34.53 0.40 -29.62
CA GLU A 256 35.29 -0.62 -28.90
C GLU A 256 35.98 0.00 -27.66
N GLY A 257 35.78 -0.60 -26.48
CA GLY A 257 36.28 -0.09 -25.20
C GLY A 257 35.37 0.90 -24.46
N ARG A 258 34.16 1.19 -24.98
CA ARG A 258 33.16 2.00 -24.27
C ARG A 258 32.78 1.34 -22.91
N PRO A 259 32.63 2.13 -21.82
CA PRO A 259 32.07 1.65 -20.56
C PRO A 259 30.73 0.93 -20.75
N THR A 260 30.53 -0.17 -20.04
CA THR A 260 29.30 -0.97 -20.08
C THR A 260 28.83 -1.32 -18.67
N GLY A 261 27.62 -1.85 -18.56
CA GLY A 261 27.05 -2.33 -17.29
C GLY A 261 25.90 -1.46 -16.76
N ALA A 262 25.27 -1.93 -15.68
CA ALA A 262 24.02 -1.39 -15.18
C ALA A 262 24.09 0.10 -14.82
N ARG A 263 25.17 0.56 -14.19
CA ARG A 263 25.35 1.99 -13.84
C ARG A 263 25.43 2.87 -15.08
N PHE A 264 26.21 2.45 -16.08
CA PHE A 264 26.35 3.17 -17.33
C PHE A 264 25.02 3.25 -18.10
N GLY A 265 24.31 2.12 -18.21
CA GLY A 265 22.96 2.10 -18.79
C GLY A 265 22.02 3.05 -18.06
N THR A 266 21.95 2.96 -16.74
CA THR A 266 21.11 3.85 -15.90
C THR A 266 21.43 5.33 -16.15
N LEU A 267 22.72 5.68 -16.29
CA LEU A 267 23.14 7.05 -16.59
C LEU A 267 22.61 7.53 -17.95
N VAL A 268 22.72 6.69 -19.00
CA VAL A 268 22.22 7.05 -20.34
C VAL A 268 20.70 7.25 -20.32
N HIS A 269 19.93 6.35 -19.69
CA HIS A 269 18.48 6.51 -19.56
C HIS A 269 18.11 7.77 -18.80
N ALA A 270 18.74 8.02 -17.65
CA ALA A 270 18.47 9.21 -16.83
C ALA A 270 18.74 10.53 -17.58
N VAL A 271 19.73 10.56 -18.48
CA VAL A 271 19.98 11.74 -19.31
C VAL A 271 18.93 11.85 -20.43
N LEU A 272 18.60 10.76 -21.12
CA LEU A 272 17.59 10.75 -22.20
C LEU A 272 16.18 11.10 -21.70
N ALA A 273 15.86 10.74 -20.46
CA ALA A 273 14.60 11.07 -19.81
C ALA A 273 14.33 12.59 -19.76
N ASP A 274 15.35 13.38 -19.47
CA ASP A 274 15.21 14.80 -19.15
C ASP A 274 15.72 15.74 -20.24
N VAL A 275 16.69 15.31 -21.06
CA VAL A 275 17.37 16.19 -22.03
C VAL A 275 16.41 16.72 -23.11
N PRO A 276 16.39 18.03 -23.43
CA PRO A 276 15.65 18.52 -24.58
C PRO A 276 16.08 17.83 -25.89
N PHE A 277 15.13 17.58 -26.81
CA PHE A 277 15.47 16.92 -28.09
C PHE A 277 16.42 17.75 -28.96
N ASP A 278 16.37 19.07 -28.84
CA ASP A 278 17.19 20.06 -29.53
C ASP A 278 18.35 20.57 -28.67
N ALA A 279 18.68 19.85 -27.58
CA ALA A 279 19.70 20.27 -26.63
C ALA A 279 21.07 20.49 -27.30
N GLU A 280 21.67 21.64 -27.00
CA GLU A 280 23.06 21.91 -27.33
C GLU A 280 24.03 21.08 -26.50
N ASP A 281 25.27 20.98 -26.98
CA ASP A 281 26.33 20.16 -26.40
C ASP A 281 26.56 20.37 -24.90
N GLU A 282 26.54 21.64 -24.50
CA GLU A 282 26.78 22.06 -23.12
C GLU A 282 25.66 21.59 -22.19
N VAL A 283 24.41 21.56 -22.67
CA VAL A 283 23.24 21.07 -21.91
C VAL A 283 23.35 19.57 -21.69
N VAL A 284 23.69 18.81 -22.73
CA VAL A 284 23.90 17.35 -22.64
C VAL A 284 24.99 17.04 -21.62
N ARG A 285 26.14 17.72 -21.70
CA ARG A 285 27.26 17.54 -20.76
C ARG A 285 26.87 17.90 -19.33
N GLY A 286 26.20 19.04 -19.13
CA GLY A 286 25.79 19.49 -17.80
C GLY A 286 24.82 18.52 -17.12
N LEU A 287 23.87 17.98 -17.87
CA LEU A 287 22.93 16.98 -17.36
C LEU A 287 23.62 15.64 -17.06
N ALA A 288 24.46 15.15 -17.97
CA ALA A 288 25.24 13.92 -17.77
C ALA A 288 26.16 14.01 -16.54
N GLN A 289 26.80 15.17 -16.31
CA GLN A 289 27.60 15.39 -15.10
C GLN A 289 26.77 15.38 -13.83
N THR A 290 25.57 15.96 -13.86
CA THR A 290 24.66 16.00 -12.70
C THR A 290 24.16 14.61 -12.36
N GLN A 291 23.63 13.88 -13.35
CA GLN A 291 23.17 12.49 -13.19
C GLN A 291 24.33 11.56 -12.81
N GLY A 292 25.51 11.75 -13.41
CA GLY A 292 26.71 10.98 -13.10
C GLY A 292 27.13 11.10 -11.63
N ARG A 293 27.06 12.31 -11.04
CA ARG A 293 27.33 12.50 -9.61
C ARG A 293 26.32 11.78 -8.71
N LEU A 294 25.05 11.78 -9.08
CA LEU A 294 23.99 11.10 -8.32
C LEU A 294 24.19 9.58 -8.33
N LEU A 295 24.62 9.02 -9.47
CA LEU A 295 24.83 7.59 -9.67
C LEU A 295 26.22 7.09 -9.26
N GLY A 296 27.13 8.00 -8.87
CA GLY A 296 28.52 7.67 -8.58
C GLY A 296 29.28 7.16 -9.81
N ALA A 297 28.97 7.68 -10.99
CA ALA A 297 29.61 7.33 -12.25
C ALA A 297 31.02 7.96 -12.36
N SER A 298 31.93 7.25 -13.02
CA SER A 298 33.28 7.78 -13.30
C SER A 298 33.24 8.88 -14.37
N ALA A 299 34.30 9.69 -14.45
CA ALA A 299 34.41 10.69 -15.51
C ALA A 299 34.39 10.06 -16.92
N GLU A 300 34.95 8.86 -17.06
CA GLU A 300 34.93 8.08 -18.30
C GLU A 300 33.51 7.62 -18.67
N GLU A 301 32.73 7.15 -17.69
CA GLU A 301 31.32 6.79 -17.91
C GLU A 301 30.47 8.00 -18.30
N VAL A 302 30.73 9.16 -17.69
CA VAL A 302 30.02 10.41 -18.02
C VAL A 302 30.31 10.84 -19.44
N GLU A 303 31.58 10.87 -19.87
CA GLU A 303 31.93 11.24 -21.24
C GLU A 303 31.35 10.25 -22.26
N ALA A 304 31.43 8.94 -21.98
CA ALA A 304 30.80 7.94 -22.84
C ALA A 304 29.28 8.07 -22.92
N ALA A 305 28.62 8.48 -21.83
CA ALA A 305 27.17 8.71 -21.82
C ALA A 305 26.80 9.94 -22.65
N VAL A 306 27.62 11.00 -22.62
CA VAL A 306 27.44 12.19 -23.47
C VAL A 306 27.46 11.81 -24.95
N GLU A 307 28.44 11.03 -25.40
CA GLU A 307 28.51 10.60 -26.81
C GLU A 307 27.33 9.70 -27.21
N ALA A 308 26.93 8.79 -26.31
CA ALA A 308 25.77 7.93 -26.50
C ALA A 308 24.47 8.74 -26.68
N VAL A 309 24.24 9.72 -25.80
CA VAL A 309 23.07 10.60 -25.84
C VAL A 309 23.07 11.47 -27.11
N ARG A 310 24.23 11.99 -27.53
CA ARG A 310 24.34 12.71 -28.81
C ARG A 310 23.97 11.84 -30.00
N GLY A 311 24.45 10.59 -30.01
CA GLY A 311 24.10 9.60 -31.03
C GLY A 311 22.60 9.36 -31.09
N ALA A 312 21.96 9.19 -29.92
CA ALA A 312 20.51 9.04 -29.83
C ALA A 312 19.76 10.27 -30.35
N LEU A 313 20.09 11.48 -29.86
CA LEU A 313 19.44 12.73 -30.28
C LEU A 313 19.60 13.01 -31.79
N GLY A 314 20.75 12.63 -32.35
CA GLY A 314 21.02 12.73 -33.79
C GLY A 314 20.25 11.74 -34.65
N HIS A 315 19.70 10.67 -34.07
CA HIS A 315 19.06 9.58 -34.80
C HIS A 315 17.68 10.01 -35.37
N PRO A 316 17.31 9.59 -36.61
CA PRO A 316 16.02 9.95 -37.21
C PRO A 316 14.79 9.63 -36.35
N LEU A 317 14.87 8.60 -35.50
CA LEU A 317 13.81 8.20 -34.58
C LEU A 317 13.52 9.27 -33.51
N LEU A 318 14.55 9.87 -32.90
CA LEU A 318 14.34 10.92 -31.89
C LEU A 318 13.98 12.26 -32.52
N ARG A 319 14.40 12.51 -33.76
CA ARG A 319 13.90 13.66 -34.54
C ARG A 319 12.40 13.57 -34.80
N ARG A 320 11.90 12.38 -35.16
CA ARG A 320 10.46 12.11 -35.25
C ARG A 320 9.75 12.33 -33.91
N ALA A 321 10.33 11.83 -32.82
CA ALA A 321 9.77 12.04 -31.48
C ALA A 321 9.69 13.52 -31.08
N ALA A 322 10.64 14.35 -31.54
CA ALA A 322 10.65 15.80 -31.30
C ALA A 322 9.54 16.55 -32.05
N GLU A 323 9.16 16.06 -33.24
CA GLU A 323 8.09 16.64 -34.07
C GLU A 323 6.70 16.04 -33.78
N ALA A 324 6.64 15.02 -32.93
CA ALA A 324 5.42 14.26 -32.64
C ALA A 324 4.34 15.11 -31.95
N THR A 325 3.07 14.78 -32.22
CA THR A 325 1.94 15.51 -31.61
C THR A 325 1.85 15.28 -30.10
N ARG A 326 2.20 14.08 -29.64
CA ARG A 326 2.34 13.74 -28.23
C ARG A 326 3.61 12.94 -28.05
N CYS A 327 4.35 13.23 -26.98
CA CYS A 327 5.58 12.55 -26.65
C CYS A 327 5.67 12.38 -25.13
N ARG A 328 6.07 11.20 -24.69
CA ARG A 328 6.12 10.75 -23.31
C ARG A 328 7.44 10.03 -23.09
N ARG A 329 8.13 10.35 -22.00
CA ARG A 329 9.39 9.71 -21.59
C ARG A 329 9.25 9.19 -20.16
N GLU A 330 9.95 8.12 -19.83
CA GLU A 330 9.93 7.48 -18.50
C GLU A 330 8.50 7.28 -17.98
N THR A 331 7.63 6.68 -18.80
CA THR A 331 6.19 6.59 -18.52
C THR A 331 5.83 5.26 -17.88
N PRO A 332 5.34 5.25 -16.63
CA PRO A 332 4.88 4.03 -15.98
C PRO A 332 3.64 3.48 -16.67
N VAL A 333 3.63 2.16 -16.92
CA VAL A 333 2.53 1.45 -17.54
C VAL A 333 2.14 0.22 -16.70
N HIS A 334 0.85 -0.07 -16.69
CA HIS A 334 0.30 -1.31 -16.16
C HIS A 334 -0.59 -1.92 -17.22
N HIS A 335 -0.41 -3.20 -17.52
CA HIS A 335 -1.20 -3.89 -18.52
C HIS A 335 -1.68 -5.24 -18.00
N ARG A 336 -2.96 -5.53 -18.21
CA ARG A 336 -3.56 -6.80 -17.82
C ARG A 336 -3.46 -7.77 -18.99
N LEU A 337 -2.83 -8.92 -18.75
CA LEU A 337 -2.68 -9.99 -19.72
C LEU A 337 -3.93 -10.87 -19.79
N GLU A 338 -4.01 -11.71 -20.82
CA GLU A 338 -5.16 -12.61 -21.05
C GLU A 338 -5.38 -13.63 -19.93
N ASP A 339 -4.29 -14.05 -19.25
CA ASP A 339 -4.33 -14.95 -18.09
C ASP A 339 -4.81 -14.27 -16.79
N GLY A 340 -5.10 -12.96 -16.84
CA GLY A 340 -5.56 -12.15 -15.72
C GLY A 340 -4.44 -11.57 -14.86
N SER A 341 -3.17 -11.91 -15.11
CA SER A 341 -2.01 -11.28 -14.47
C SER A 341 -1.82 -9.84 -14.94
N VAL A 342 -1.08 -9.05 -14.14
CA VAL A 342 -0.74 -7.67 -14.46
C VAL A 342 0.77 -7.57 -14.65
N VAL A 343 1.18 -6.97 -15.76
CA VAL A 343 2.56 -6.56 -15.98
C VAL A 343 2.71 -5.08 -15.68
N GLU A 344 3.80 -4.71 -15.00
CA GLU A 344 4.17 -3.32 -14.73
C GLU A 344 5.58 -3.01 -15.24
N GLY A 345 5.78 -1.78 -15.73
CA GLY A 345 7.09 -1.34 -16.20
C GLY A 345 7.10 0.13 -16.55
N VAL A 346 8.25 0.60 -17.01
CA VAL A 346 8.46 1.99 -17.39
C VAL A 346 8.93 2.03 -18.85
N VAL A 347 8.18 2.74 -19.69
CA VAL A 347 8.52 2.93 -21.10
C VAL A 347 9.49 4.09 -21.22
N ASP A 348 10.65 3.87 -21.81
CA ASP A 348 11.67 4.91 -21.97
C ASP A 348 11.17 6.08 -22.81
N LEU A 349 10.56 5.79 -23.97
CA LEU A 349 10.00 6.79 -24.89
C LEU A 349 8.78 6.22 -25.64
N ALA A 350 7.69 6.99 -25.66
CA ALA A 350 6.52 6.72 -26.49
C ALA A 350 6.03 8.02 -27.12
N PHE A 351 5.84 8.03 -28.44
CA PHE A 351 5.34 9.21 -29.15
C PHE A 351 4.30 8.87 -30.21
N GLU A 352 3.34 9.77 -30.39
CA GLU A 352 2.21 9.64 -31.33
C GLU A 352 2.44 10.55 -32.54
N GLU A 353 2.50 9.91 -33.71
CA GLU A 353 2.55 10.60 -34.99
C GLU A 353 1.16 10.60 -35.62
N ALA A 354 0.78 11.75 -36.17
CA ALA A 354 -0.39 11.85 -37.01
C ALA A 354 -0.05 11.30 -38.40
N ASP A 355 -0.81 10.32 -38.89
CA ASP A 355 -0.75 9.94 -40.30
C ASP A 355 -1.71 10.85 -41.10
N PRO A 356 -1.22 11.69 -42.02
CA PRO A 356 -2.08 12.55 -42.83
C PRO A 356 -3.06 11.78 -43.72
N PHE A 357 -2.83 10.48 -43.95
CA PHE A 357 -3.61 9.63 -44.84
C PHE A 357 -4.15 8.36 -44.15
N GLY A 358 -3.96 8.23 -42.84
CA GLY A 358 -4.28 7.02 -42.07
C GLY A 358 -4.68 7.30 -40.63
N GLU A 359 -4.61 6.26 -39.79
CA GLU A 359 -4.85 6.39 -38.35
C GLU A 359 -3.57 6.86 -37.66
N ALA A 360 -3.72 7.70 -36.62
CA ALA A 360 -2.61 8.06 -35.74
C ALA A 360 -1.95 6.79 -35.20
N ARG A 361 -0.66 6.86 -34.91
CA ARG A 361 0.11 5.68 -34.49
C ARG A 361 1.13 6.04 -33.43
N TRP A 362 1.24 5.17 -32.43
CA TRP A 362 2.28 5.24 -31.42
C TRP A 362 3.55 4.51 -31.87
N THR A 363 4.69 5.11 -31.60
CA THR A 363 5.99 4.46 -31.64
C THR A 363 6.50 4.35 -30.21
N VAL A 364 6.75 3.12 -29.77
CA VAL A 364 7.32 2.80 -28.45
C VAL A 364 8.78 2.43 -28.64
N VAL A 365 9.66 3.13 -27.94
CA VAL A 365 11.11 3.00 -28.04
C VAL A 365 11.68 2.62 -26.69
N ASP A 366 12.51 1.58 -26.68
CA ASP A 366 13.31 1.16 -25.52
C ASP A 366 14.79 1.30 -25.90
N PHE A 367 15.56 1.97 -25.03
CA PHE A 367 16.97 2.25 -25.24
C PHE A 367 17.81 1.10 -24.69
N LYS A 368 18.76 0.60 -25.49
CA LYS A 368 19.71 -0.43 -25.06
C LYS A 368 21.14 0.00 -25.31
N THR A 369 21.93 0.08 -24.24
CA THR A 369 23.35 0.46 -24.32
C THR A 369 24.30 -0.71 -24.63
N ASP A 370 23.79 -1.94 -24.57
CA ASP A 370 24.56 -3.20 -24.63
C ASP A 370 24.14 -4.11 -25.80
N LEU A 371 23.38 -3.58 -26.77
CA LEU A 371 22.85 -4.39 -27.86
C LEU A 371 23.95 -4.81 -28.86
N GLY A 372 24.18 -6.12 -28.99
CA GLY A 372 25.14 -6.70 -29.92
C GLY A 372 24.65 -6.77 -31.38
N ALA A 373 25.12 -7.79 -32.11
CA ALA A 373 24.74 -7.98 -33.52
C ALA A 373 23.24 -8.28 -33.72
N GLY A 374 22.58 -8.87 -32.72
CA GLY A 374 21.14 -9.10 -32.67
C GLY A 374 20.52 -8.58 -31.37
N ALA A 375 19.19 -8.43 -31.36
CA ALA A 375 18.43 -8.17 -30.14
C ALA A 375 18.11 -9.51 -29.46
N PRO A 376 18.40 -9.67 -28.16
CA PRO A 376 17.91 -10.80 -27.38
C PRO A 376 16.38 -10.90 -27.43
N ASP A 377 15.85 -12.12 -27.38
CA ASP A 377 14.40 -12.37 -27.45
C ASP A 377 13.66 -11.68 -26.30
N GLU A 378 14.25 -11.62 -25.10
CA GLU A 378 13.68 -10.93 -23.94
C GLU A 378 13.52 -9.41 -24.19
N TYR A 379 14.43 -8.78 -24.93
CA TYR A 379 14.30 -7.35 -25.26
C TYR A 379 13.18 -7.11 -26.27
N VAL A 380 13.00 -8.04 -27.21
CA VAL A 380 11.89 -8.00 -28.15
C VAL A 380 10.57 -8.12 -27.38
N VAL A 381 10.41 -9.15 -26.55
CA VAL A 381 9.18 -9.37 -25.76
C VAL A 381 8.87 -8.19 -24.84
N GLN A 382 9.88 -7.59 -24.19
CA GLN A 382 9.71 -6.39 -23.38
C GLN A 382 9.07 -5.24 -24.17
N VAL A 383 9.56 -4.95 -25.37
CA VAL A 383 9.01 -3.89 -26.22
C VAL A 383 7.63 -4.25 -26.78
N GLU A 384 7.39 -5.52 -27.10
CA GLU A 384 6.04 -5.96 -27.51
C GLU A 384 5.01 -5.72 -26.39
N LEU A 385 5.36 -6.04 -25.13
CA LEU A 385 4.51 -5.82 -23.96
C LEU A 385 4.23 -4.33 -23.75
N TYR A 386 5.24 -3.47 -23.91
CA TYR A 386 5.05 -2.03 -23.85
C TYR A 386 4.14 -1.50 -24.97
N ALA A 387 4.32 -1.98 -26.21
CA ALA A 387 3.45 -1.60 -27.32
C ALA A 387 2.00 -2.02 -27.07
N ALA A 388 1.76 -3.25 -26.59
CA ALA A 388 0.42 -3.71 -26.23
C ALA A 388 -0.19 -2.89 -25.08
N ALA A 389 0.61 -2.52 -24.08
CA ALA A 389 0.16 -1.66 -22.98
C ALA A 389 -0.29 -0.28 -23.48
N ILE A 390 0.49 0.36 -24.35
CA ILE A 390 0.17 1.67 -24.93
C ILE A 390 -1.05 1.60 -25.84
N GLU A 391 -1.15 0.59 -26.70
CA GLU A 391 -2.32 0.41 -27.57
C GLU A 391 -3.59 0.18 -26.76
N ALA A 392 -3.55 -0.69 -25.75
CA ALA A 392 -4.69 -0.93 -24.87
C ALA A 392 -5.12 0.32 -24.09
N ALA A 393 -4.16 1.15 -23.67
CA ALA A 393 -4.43 2.37 -22.90
C ALA A 393 -4.95 3.53 -23.76
N THR A 394 -4.53 3.61 -25.03
CA THR A 394 -4.84 4.73 -25.92
C THR A 394 -5.94 4.43 -26.93
N GLY A 395 -6.17 3.15 -27.25
CA GLY A 395 -7.03 2.71 -28.35
C GLY A 395 -6.41 2.91 -29.74
N THR A 396 -5.13 3.28 -29.82
CA THR A 396 -4.42 3.62 -31.06
C THR A 396 -3.30 2.60 -31.30
N PRO A 397 -3.10 2.09 -32.54
CA PRO A 397 -2.05 1.12 -32.83
C PRO A 397 -0.66 1.58 -32.40
N ALA A 398 0.14 0.66 -31.84
CA ALA A 398 1.50 0.93 -31.39
C ALA A 398 2.54 -0.03 -31.98
N ASP A 399 3.62 0.53 -32.53
CA ASP A 399 4.78 -0.19 -33.05
C ASP A 399 5.97 -0.11 -32.09
N GLY A 400 6.72 -1.21 -31.98
CA GLY A 400 7.88 -1.34 -31.10
C GLY A 400 9.22 -1.10 -31.81
N VAL A 401 10.12 -0.38 -31.15
CA VAL A 401 11.49 -0.14 -31.62
C VAL A 401 12.48 -0.34 -30.49
N LEU A 402 13.48 -1.20 -30.70
CA LEU A 402 14.68 -1.25 -29.87
C LEU A 402 15.73 -0.32 -30.47
N LEU A 403 16.15 0.70 -29.73
CA LEU A 403 17.23 1.59 -30.16
C LEU A 403 18.51 1.23 -29.42
N ALA A 404 19.50 0.72 -30.16
CA ALA A 404 20.85 0.55 -29.64
C ALA A 404 21.56 1.91 -29.60
N VAL A 405 21.85 2.39 -28.39
CA VAL A 405 22.39 3.74 -28.12
C VAL A 405 23.88 3.74 -27.86
#